data_AF-A0A1M7Y8A9-F1
#
_entry.id   AF-A0A1M7Y8A9-F1
#
_cell.length_a   1.000
_cell.length_b   1.000
_cell.length_c   1.000
_cell.angle_alpha   90.00
_cell.angle_beta   90.00
_cell.angle_gamma   90.00
#
_symmetry.space_group_name_H-M   'P 1'
#
loop_
_entity.id
_entity.type
_entity.pdbx_description
1 polymer ?
#
loop_
_entity_poly.entity_id
_entity_poly.type
_entity_poly.pdbx_seq_one_letter_code
_entity_poly.pdbx_strand_id
1 'polypeptide(L)'
;MRITEPFKIDRFQHNRKIIIYGAGTCGEIALRGLECYGIKPDFFCDRVEKNRKAFGIAIIKPEELPSYKDAIILLASVNYFYEMIDTCNRLNCRNYYDMEEIMNIRIPDERLSFQAQDILANKARYIDVIHHGQEEDRLCIGKLEINVSEACTLKCKDCSYLMQYYQHPQNVNIQYLKNVLDRLLSVVDRVSEFRLLGGEPFLNQELYKLIDAYYNHAKVGIIDIHTNGTIIPTQRILDSLKHDNVVVHISDYDVSKNKTEQLKILFDNNSIRYFVRKYDTWNCYGILQDRGYSEEEAQRMFTYCSARNCYTIKKDKLYRCPRSAHATELKMIPDYASDYVDILKDSVSNEELKIHIKNFLSSDHYLNACRYCISAGAEVTEVKAAIQVEKSIEYIDFSFEHIIRNSDE
;
A
#
# COMPACT_ATOMS: atom_id res chain seq x y z
N MET A 1 -19.83 -10.86 -4.29
CA MET A 1 -20.30 -11.08 -5.68
C MET A 1 -19.23 -10.51 -6.60
N ARG A 2 -18.93 -11.19 -7.70
CA ARG A 2 -17.83 -10.84 -8.60
C ARG A 2 -18.19 -9.61 -9.45
N ILE A 3 -17.26 -8.67 -9.63
CA ILE A 3 -17.52 -7.41 -10.37
C ILE A 3 -17.09 -7.45 -11.85
N THR A 4 -16.12 -8.29 -12.16
CA THR A 4 -15.49 -8.37 -13.48
C THR A 4 -15.55 -9.78 -14.00
N GLU A 5 -15.55 -9.96 -15.32
CA GLU A 5 -15.37 -11.28 -15.91
C GLU A 5 -13.87 -11.61 -16.04
N PRO A 6 -13.47 -12.88 -15.84
CA PRO A 6 -12.09 -13.29 -16.07
C PRO A 6 -11.78 -13.27 -17.57
N PHE A 7 -10.60 -12.75 -17.91
CA PHE A 7 -10.08 -12.87 -19.26
C PHE A 7 -9.78 -14.34 -19.60
N LYS A 8 -10.54 -14.89 -20.55
CA LYS A 8 -10.38 -16.27 -21.04
C LYS A 8 -9.24 -16.36 -22.04
N ILE A 9 -8.02 -16.60 -21.56
CA ILE A 9 -6.80 -16.54 -22.38
C ILE A 9 -6.83 -17.51 -23.57
N ASP A 10 -7.35 -18.73 -23.36
CA ASP A 10 -7.47 -19.77 -24.39
C ASP A 10 -8.45 -19.41 -25.52
N ARG A 11 -9.33 -18.43 -25.30
CA ARG A 11 -10.35 -17.98 -26.27
C ARG A 11 -9.95 -16.70 -26.98
N PHE A 12 -8.74 -16.21 -26.74
CA PHE A 12 -8.28 -14.95 -27.31
C PHE A 12 -8.13 -15.04 -28.83
N GLN A 13 -8.76 -14.10 -29.54
CA GLN A 13 -8.63 -13.93 -30.98
C GLN A 13 -7.54 -12.89 -31.27
N HIS A 14 -6.53 -13.27 -32.04
CA HIS A 14 -5.34 -12.44 -32.34
C HIS A 14 -5.63 -11.14 -33.12
N ASN A 15 -6.90 -10.85 -33.44
CA ASN A 15 -7.33 -9.64 -34.14
C ASN A 15 -7.66 -8.46 -33.20
N ARG A 16 -7.70 -8.68 -31.88
CA ARG A 16 -7.97 -7.62 -30.89
C ARG A 16 -6.68 -7.20 -30.21
N LYS A 17 -6.57 -5.90 -29.93
CA LYS A 17 -5.46 -5.38 -29.12
C LYS A 17 -5.62 -5.78 -27.65
N ILE A 18 -4.52 -5.99 -26.94
CA ILE A 18 -4.50 -6.19 -25.49
C ILE A 18 -3.76 -5.02 -24.83
N ILE A 19 -4.38 -4.45 -23.81
CA ILE A 19 -3.82 -3.40 -22.97
C ILE A 19 -3.79 -3.91 -21.54
N ILE A 20 -2.62 -3.90 -20.90
CA ILE A 20 -2.50 -4.20 -19.47
C ILE A 20 -2.63 -2.89 -18.70
N TYR A 21 -3.75 -2.69 -17.99
CA TYR A 21 -3.95 -1.51 -17.14
C TYR A 21 -3.31 -1.74 -15.76
N GLY A 22 -2.14 -1.13 -15.55
CA GLY A 22 -1.28 -1.30 -14.40
C GLY A 22 0.09 -1.80 -14.84
N ALA A 23 1.10 -0.93 -14.79
CA ALA A 23 2.48 -1.22 -15.20
C ALA A 23 3.37 -1.65 -14.03
N GLY A 24 2.78 -1.99 -12.88
CA GLY A 24 3.47 -2.51 -11.71
C GLY A 24 3.64 -4.03 -11.71
N THR A 25 3.85 -4.60 -10.52
CA THR A 25 4.10 -6.04 -10.33
C THR A 25 2.96 -6.95 -10.81
N CYS A 26 1.70 -6.54 -10.62
CA CYS A 26 0.55 -7.25 -11.22
C CYS A 26 0.57 -7.19 -12.76
N GLY A 27 1.04 -6.09 -13.33
CA GLY A 27 1.23 -5.94 -14.78
C GLY A 27 2.31 -6.85 -15.34
N GLU A 28 3.39 -7.06 -14.56
CA GLU A 28 4.41 -8.07 -14.88
C GLU A 28 3.79 -9.47 -14.96
N ILE A 29 2.99 -9.86 -13.96
CA ILE A 29 2.31 -11.16 -13.94
C ILE A 29 1.40 -11.31 -15.17
N ALA A 30 0.61 -10.28 -15.49
CA ALA A 30 -0.23 -10.25 -16.69
C ALA A 30 0.59 -10.45 -17.96
N LEU A 31 1.71 -9.72 -18.11
CA LEU A 31 2.62 -9.86 -19.25
C LEU A 31 3.19 -11.28 -19.35
N ARG A 32 3.78 -11.79 -18.28
CA ARG A 32 4.44 -13.10 -18.29
C ARG A 32 3.44 -14.24 -18.51
N GLY A 33 2.23 -14.13 -17.96
CA GLY A 33 1.15 -15.08 -18.21
C GLY A 33 0.68 -15.09 -19.66
N LEU A 34 0.53 -13.92 -20.29
CA LEU A 34 0.23 -13.81 -21.73
C LEU A 34 1.34 -14.44 -22.59
N GLU A 35 2.61 -14.19 -22.25
CA GLU A 35 3.75 -14.73 -22.98
C GLU A 35 3.83 -16.27 -22.91
N CYS A 36 3.32 -16.91 -21.85
CA CYS A 36 3.20 -18.38 -21.78
C CYS A 36 2.29 -18.95 -22.87
N TYR A 37 1.39 -18.13 -23.44
CA TYR A 37 0.48 -18.47 -24.53
C TYR A 37 0.90 -17.88 -25.88
N GLY A 38 2.12 -17.31 -25.97
CA GLY A 38 2.60 -16.66 -27.20
C GLY A 38 1.90 -15.34 -27.52
N ILE A 39 1.17 -14.75 -26.56
CA ILE A 39 0.43 -13.50 -26.73
C ILE A 39 1.31 -12.34 -26.25
N LYS A 40 1.42 -11.29 -27.07
CA LYS A 40 2.11 -10.06 -26.73
C LYS A 40 1.10 -8.92 -26.56
N PRO A 41 1.07 -8.22 -25.42
CA PRO A 41 0.21 -7.04 -25.28
C PRO A 41 0.74 -5.87 -26.12
N ASP A 42 -0.18 -5.05 -26.62
CA ASP A 42 0.12 -3.88 -27.43
C ASP A 42 0.67 -2.73 -26.57
N PHE A 43 0.04 -2.52 -25.41
CA PHE A 43 0.36 -1.41 -24.51
C PHE A 43 0.21 -1.83 -23.05
N PHE A 44 0.95 -1.13 -22.19
CA PHE A 44 0.53 -0.90 -20.82
C PHE A 44 -0.30 0.38 -20.75
N CYS A 45 -1.21 0.48 -19.78
CA CYS A 45 -1.89 1.71 -19.42
C CYS A 45 -1.56 2.03 -17.96
N ASP A 46 -1.05 3.23 -17.68
CA ASP A 46 -0.73 3.67 -16.33
C ASP A 46 -0.67 5.20 -16.25
N ARG A 47 -0.74 5.77 -15.06
CA ARG A 47 -0.64 7.22 -14.80
C ARG A 47 0.81 7.71 -14.79
N VAL A 48 1.76 6.93 -15.28
CA VAL A 48 3.19 7.30 -15.24
C VAL A 48 3.48 8.47 -16.20
N GLU A 49 4.12 9.53 -15.71
CA GLU A 49 4.46 10.71 -16.52
C GLU A 49 5.74 10.55 -17.36
N LYS A 50 6.76 9.84 -16.84
CA LYS A 50 8.08 9.64 -17.48
C LYS A 50 8.35 8.17 -17.78
N ASN A 51 9.25 7.89 -18.72
CA ASN A 51 9.54 6.53 -19.18
C ASN A 51 8.26 5.78 -19.58
N ARG A 52 7.67 6.17 -20.72
CA ARG A 52 6.48 5.54 -21.31
C ARG A 52 6.76 4.13 -21.84
N LYS A 53 7.60 3.34 -21.17
CA LYS A 53 7.82 1.93 -21.45
C LYS A 53 7.95 1.16 -20.13
N ALA A 54 7.19 0.08 -20.01
CA ALA A 54 7.35 -0.95 -18.99
C ALA A 54 7.66 -2.27 -19.70
N PHE A 55 8.69 -2.99 -19.24
CA PHE A 55 9.12 -4.25 -19.85
C PHE A 55 9.37 -4.15 -21.37
N GLY A 56 9.81 -2.98 -21.85
CA GLY A 56 10.03 -2.69 -23.28
C GLY A 56 8.77 -2.38 -24.10
N ILE A 57 7.59 -2.41 -23.50
CA ILE A 57 6.28 -2.16 -24.13
C ILE A 57 5.81 -0.75 -23.77
N ALA A 58 5.23 -0.04 -24.74
CA ALA A 58 4.80 1.35 -24.56
C ALA A 58 3.69 1.49 -23.50
N ILE A 59 3.75 2.56 -22.71
CA ILE A 59 2.73 2.94 -21.73
C ILE A 59 1.91 4.09 -22.32
N ILE A 60 0.61 3.89 -22.43
CA ILE A 60 -0.38 4.94 -22.71
C ILE A 60 -0.99 5.46 -21.41
N LYS A 61 -1.49 6.69 -21.41
CA LYS A 61 -2.26 7.22 -20.29
C LYS A 61 -3.70 6.71 -20.30
N PRO A 62 -4.40 6.69 -19.16
CA PRO A 62 -5.81 6.31 -19.12
C PRO A 62 -6.69 7.10 -20.09
N GLU A 63 -6.43 8.39 -20.27
CA GLU A 63 -7.18 9.26 -21.18
C GLU A 63 -7.04 8.86 -22.66
N GLU A 64 -6.04 8.04 -23.00
CA GLU A 64 -5.81 7.52 -24.35
C GLU A 64 -6.60 6.23 -24.63
N LEU A 65 -7.13 5.55 -23.60
CA LEU A 65 -7.93 4.32 -23.74
C LEU A 65 -9.09 4.41 -24.74
N PRO A 66 -9.86 5.53 -24.82
CA PRO A 66 -10.96 5.67 -25.80
C PRO A 66 -10.52 5.58 -27.26
N SER A 67 -9.22 5.76 -27.56
CA SER A 67 -8.65 5.57 -28.91
C SER A 67 -8.57 4.09 -29.32
N TYR A 68 -8.80 3.16 -28.38
CA TYR A 68 -8.67 1.72 -28.56
C TYR A 68 -9.97 0.98 -28.18
N LYS A 69 -11.11 1.42 -28.74
CA LYS A 69 -12.47 0.98 -28.36
C LYS A 69 -12.67 -0.54 -28.26
N ASP A 70 -12.06 -1.30 -29.17
CA ASP A 70 -12.20 -2.76 -29.24
C ASP A 70 -11.12 -3.54 -28.47
N ALA A 71 -10.17 -2.84 -27.85
CA ALA A 71 -9.10 -3.47 -27.09
C ALA A 71 -9.64 -4.19 -25.84
N ILE A 72 -8.94 -5.26 -25.48
CA ILE A 72 -9.12 -5.99 -24.23
C ILE A 72 -8.26 -5.32 -23.17
N ILE A 73 -8.87 -4.87 -22.09
CA ILE A 73 -8.17 -4.18 -21.00
C ILE A 73 -8.05 -5.13 -19.81
N LEU A 74 -6.84 -5.55 -19.47
CA LEU A 74 -6.59 -6.41 -18.31
C LEU A 74 -6.31 -5.55 -17.08
N LEU A 75 -7.13 -5.68 -16.04
CA LEU A 75 -6.99 -4.91 -14.81
C LEU A 75 -5.92 -5.53 -13.91
N ALA A 76 -4.74 -4.91 -13.89
CA ALA A 76 -3.53 -5.46 -13.31
C ALA A 76 -3.07 -4.70 -12.06
N SER A 77 -3.92 -4.67 -11.03
CA SER A 77 -3.60 -4.06 -9.74
C SER A 77 -4.50 -4.58 -8.62
N VAL A 78 -3.95 -4.71 -7.39
CA VAL A 78 -4.73 -4.92 -6.16
C VAL A 78 -5.21 -3.59 -5.56
N ASN A 79 -4.31 -2.61 -5.41
CA ASN A 79 -4.60 -1.37 -4.65
C ASN A 79 -5.48 -0.37 -5.41
N TYR A 80 -5.38 -0.35 -6.73
CA TYR A 80 -6.09 0.58 -7.62
C TYR A 80 -7.19 -0.10 -8.45
N PHE A 81 -7.58 -1.34 -8.12
CA PHE A 81 -8.50 -2.14 -8.94
C PHE A 81 -9.82 -1.43 -9.24
N TYR A 82 -10.50 -0.94 -8.20
CA TYR A 82 -11.79 -0.25 -8.35
C TYR A 82 -11.64 1.10 -9.06
N GLU A 83 -10.57 1.84 -8.77
CA GLU A 83 -10.29 3.10 -9.44
C GLU A 83 -10.04 2.92 -10.95
N MET A 84 -9.41 1.79 -11.34
CA MET A 84 -9.28 1.44 -12.75
C MET A 84 -10.64 1.15 -13.39
N ILE A 85 -11.54 0.46 -12.70
CA ILE A 85 -12.93 0.22 -13.17
C ILE A 85 -13.67 1.55 -13.33
N ASP A 86 -13.63 2.43 -12.33
CA ASP A 86 -14.28 3.75 -12.37
C ASP A 86 -13.74 4.60 -13.51
N THR A 87 -12.41 4.55 -13.73
CA THR A 87 -11.77 5.23 -14.86
C THR A 87 -12.25 4.67 -16.20
N CYS A 88 -12.28 3.34 -16.36
CA CYS A 88 -12.79 2.70 -17.56
C CYS A 88 -14.26 3.07 -17.83
N ASN A 89 -15.11 3.04 -16.80
CA ASN A 89 -16.52 3.40 -16.90
C ASN A 89 -16.72 4.86 -17.28
N ARG A 90 -16.00 5.79 -16.63
CA ARG A 90 -16.03 7.23 -16.93
C ARG A 90 -15.57 7.54 -18.36
N LEU A 91 -14.59 6.79 -18.87
CA LEU A 91 -14.08 6.91 -20.24
C LEU A 91 -14.87 6.06 -21.25
N ASN A 92 -15.98 5.44 -20.84
CA ASN A 92 -16.83 4.57 -21.65
C ASN A 92 -16.08 3.40 -22.33
N CYS A 93 -15.04 2.89 -21.68
CA CYS A 93 -14.30 1.69 -22.08
C CYS A 93 -14.89 0.48 -21.34
N ARG A 94 -15.61 -0.40 -22.06
CA ARG A 94 -16.40 -1.50 -21.45
C ARG A 94 -15.73 -2.88 -21.52
N ASN A 95 -14.69 -3.03 -22.34
CA ASN A 95 -14.01 -4.30 -22.59
C ASN A 95 -12.87 -4.58 -21.59
N TYR A 96 -13.13 -4.39 -20.29
CA TYR A 96 -12.15 -4.68 -19.24
C TYR A 96 -12.44 -6.02 -18.55
N TYR A 97 -11.38 -6.69 -18.10
CA TYR A 97 -11.42 -8.03 -17.53
C TYR A 97 -10.46 -8.13 -16.36
N ASP A 98 -10.79 -8.99 -15.39
CA ASP A 98 -9.81 -9.40 -14.39
C ASP A 98 -8.86 -10.47 -14.94
N MET A 99 -7.73 -10.63 -14.25
CA MET A 99 -6.67 -11.57 -14.57
C MET A 99 -6.69 -12.84 -13.70
N GLU A 100 -7.86 -13.29 -13.19
CA GLU A 100 -7.92 -14.52 -12.38
C GLU A 100 -7.34 -15.74 -13.09
N GLU A 101 -7.64 -15.95 -14.38
CA GLU A 101 -7.08 -17.10 -15.10
C GLU A 101 -5.57 -16.99 -15.23
N ILE A 102 -5.06 -15.80 -15.53
CA ILE A 102 -3.63 -15.52 -15.62
C ILE A 102 -2.94 -15.79 -14.27
N MET A 103 -3.56 -15.39 -13.15
CA MET A 103 -3.07 -15.66 -11.80
C MET A 103 -2.96 -17.16 -11.47
N ASN A 104 -3.60 -18.02 -12.25
CA ASN A 104 -3.55 -19.48 -12.11
C ASN A 104 -2.61 -20.16 -13.13
N ILE A 105 -2.02 -19.41 -14.07
CA ILE A 105 -1.02 -19.94 -15.01
C ILE A 105 0.27 -20.26 -14.23
N ARG A 106 0.87 -21.41 -14.53
CA ARG A 106 2.22 -21.74 -14.06
C ARG A 106 3.25 -20.94 -14.85
N ILE A 107 3.68 -19.82 -14.28
CA ILE A 107 4.75 -18.98 -14.83
C ILE A 107 6.07 -19.41 -14.17
N PRO A 108 7.15 -19.69 -14.94
CA PRO A 108 8.46 -20.00 -14.36
C PRO A 108 9.02 -18.84 -13.54
N ASP A 109 9.54 -19.14 -12.34
CA ASP A 109 10.04 -18.14 -11.37
C ASP A 109 11.16 -17.28 -11.95
N GLU A 110 12.01 -17.84 -12.82
CA GLU A 110 13.11 -17.13 -13.47
C GLU A 110 12.65 -16.02 -14.44
N ARG A 111 11.36 -16.01 -14.81
CA ARG A 111 10.75 -14.97 -15.64
C ARG A 111 10.09 -13.85 -14.84
N LEU A 112 10.02 -14.02 -13.51
CA LEU A 112 9.32 -13.14 -12.59
C LEU A 112 10.31 -12.44 -11.68
N SER A 113 10.07 -11.17 -11.41
CA SER A 113 10.66 -10.47 -10.28
C SER A 113 10.25 -11.15 -8.98
N PHE A 114 11.07 -10.97 -7.94
CA PHE A 114 10.76 -11.49 -6.61
C PHE A 114 9.41 -10.97 -6.08
N GLN A 115 9.05 -9.73 -6.41
CA GLN A 115 7.76 -9.16 -6.02
C GLN A 115 6.60 -9.85 -6.74
N ALA A 116 6.78 -10.24 -8.01
CA ALA A 116 5.75 -10.95 -8.77
C ALA A 116 5.57 -12.39 -8.26
N GLN A 117 6.65 -13.04 -7.85
CA GLN A 117 6.59 -14.34 -7.16
C GLN A 117 5.78 -14.25 -5.85
N ASP A 118 6.04 -13.23 -5.02
CA ASP A 118 5.28 -12.97 -3.80
C ASP A 118 3.78 -12.74 -4.06
N ILE A 119 3.43 -11.89 -5.04
CA ILE A 119 2.02 -11.68 -5.40
C ILE A 119 1.36 -12.98 -5.89
N LEU A 120 2.04 -13.82 -6.67
CA LEU A 120 1.47 -15.10 -7.13
C LEU A 120 1.31 -16.10 -5.98
N ALA A 121 2.30 -16.20 -5.09
CA ALA A 121 2.22 -17.04 -3.91
C ALA A 121 1.07 -16.61 -2.98
N ASN A 122 0.77 -15.30 -2.96
CA ASN A 122 -0.33 -14.70 -2.23
C ASN A 122 -1.49 -14.24 -3.14
N LYS A 123 -1.72 -14.92 -4.28
CA LYS A 123 -2.73 -14.53 -5.27
C LYS A 123 -4.14 -14.42 -4.70
N ALA A 124 -4.41 -15.09 -3.58
CA ALA A 124 -5.64 -14.95 -2.81
C ALA A 124 -6.00 -13.48 -2.53
N ARG A 125 -5.02 -12.57 -2.43
CA ARG A 125 -5.26 -11.12 -2.29
C ARG A 125 -5.96 -10.51 -3.50
N TYR A 126 -5.47 -10.83 -4.70
CA TYR A 126 -6.11 -10.38 -5.94
C TYR A 126 -7.50 -11.02 -6.10
N ILE A 127 -7.59 -12.32 -5.80
CA ILE A 127 -8.85 -13.08 -5.81
C ILE A 127 -9.88 -12.49 -4.83
N ASP A 128 -9.45 -12.09 -3.63
CA ASP A 128 -10.33 -11.47 -2.64
C ASP A 128 -10.91 -10.14 -3.16
N VAL A 129 -10.08 -9.31 -3.79
CA VAL A 129 -10.50 -8.03 -4.40
C VAL A 129 -11.53 -8.23 -5.51
N ILE A 130 -11.36 -9.21 -6.41
CA ILE A 130 -12.32 -9.43 -7.51
C ILE A 130 -13.67 -10.00 -7.02
N HIS A 131 -13.68 -10.80 -5.94
CA HIS A 131 -14.89 -11.43 -5.41
C HIS A 131 -15.65 -10.59 -4.38
N HIS A 132 -14.97 -9.63 -3.76
CA HIS A 132 -15.52 -8.74 -2.75
C HIS A 132 -15.51 -7.28 -3.21
N GLY A 133 -15.80 -7.06 -4.50
CA GLY A 133 -15.75 -5.71 -5.02
C GLY A 133 -16.79 -4.74 -4.45
N GLN A 134 -16.53 -3.44 -4.66
CA GLN A 134 -17.46 -2.35 -4.32
C GLN A 134 -18.70 -2.41 -5.22
N GLU A 135 -19.84 -2.83 -4.68
CA GLU A 135 -21.15 -2.41 -5.20
C GLU A 135 -21.51 -1.05 -4.60
N GLU A 136 -22.59 -0.44 -5.09
CA GLU A 136 -23.08 0.83 -4.56
C GLU A 136 -23.31 0.78 -3.03
N ASP A 137 -23.63 -0.38 -2.46
CA ASP A 137 -23.89 -0.53 -1.01
C ASP A 137 -22.77 -1.21 -0.21
N ARG A 138 -21.65 -1.59 -0.84
CA ARG A 138 -20.54 -2.27 -0.15
C ARG A 138 -19.36 -1.35 0.11
N LEU A 139 -18.64 -1.63 1.18
CA LEU A 139 -17.43 -0.92 1.60
C LEU A 139 -16.31 -1.90 1.91
N CYS A 140 -15.43 -2.11 0.94
CA CYS A 140 -14.26 -2.99 1.08
C CYS A 140 -12.95 -2.20 1.12
N ILE A 141 -11.98 -2.63 1.93
CA ILE A 141 -10.65 -2.02 1.99
C ILE A 141 -9.65 -3.04 1.48
N GLY A 142 -9.00 -2.76 0.34
CA GLY A 142 -8.04 -3.70 -0.24
C GLY A 142 -6.82 -3.93 0.65
N LYS A 143 -6.33 -2.88 1.31
CA LYS A 143 -5.19 -2.94 2.23
C LYS A 143 -5.35 -1.92 3.34
N LEU A 144 -5.18 -2.37 4.58
CA LEU A 144 -5.20 -1.53 5.77
C LEU A 144 -3.89 -1.71 6.55
N GLU A 145 -3.11 -0.64 6.64
CA GLU A 145 -1.89 -0.56 7.44
C GLU A 145 -2.23 -0.23 8.89
N ILE A 146 -1.69 -1.00 9.82
CA ILE A 146 -2.01 -0.91 11.25
C ILE A 146 -0.69 -0.71 11.99
N ASN A 147 -0.48 0.50 12.50
CA ASN A 147 0.71 0.84 13.29
C ASN A 147 0.58 0.25 14.71
N VAL A 148 1.39 -0.76 15.03
CA VAL A 148 1.40 -1.43 16.35
C VAL A 148 2.48 -0.88 17.29
N SER A 149 3.43 -0.12 16.76
CA SER A 149 4.51 0.51 17.53
C SER A 149 5.07 1.72 16.80
N GLU A 150 5.44 2.75 17.55
CA GLU A 150 6.28 3.86 17.08
C GLU A 150 7.77 3.58 17.30
N ALA A 151 8.10 2.59 18.12
CA ALA A 151 9.47 2.22 18.40
C ALA A 151 10.04 1.44 17.21
N CYS A 152 11.23 1.83 16.76
CA CYS A 152 12.02 1.14 15.77
C CYS A 152 13.43 0.92 16.31
N THR A 153 13.99 -0.25 16.05
CA THR A 153 15.41 -0.55 16.29
C THR A 153 16.34 0.14 15.29
N LEU A 154 15.82 0.51 14.12
CA LEU A 154 16.53 1.27 13.10
C LEU A 154 16.11 2.75 13.18
N LYS A 155 17.02 3.64 12.77
CA LYS A 155 16.78 5.07 12.63
C LYS A 155 17.08 5.48 11.20
N CYS A 156 16.28 4.98 10.27
CA CYS A 156 16.49 5.23 8.85
C CYS A 156 16.23 6.72 8.53
N LYS A 157 17.23 7.43 8.00
CA LYS A 157 17.21 8.85 7.64
C LYS A 157 15.98 9.22 6.80
N ASP A 158 15.65 8.38 5.83
CA ASP A 158 14.61 8.64 4.82
C ASP A 158 13.35 7.78 5.05
N CYS A 159 13.07 7.35 6.28
CA CYS A 159 11.88 6.54 6.56
C CYS A 159 10.60 7.28 6.16
N SER A 160 9.78 6.65 5.32
CA SER A 160 8.51 7.21 4.86
C SER A 160 7.48 7.34 5.99
N TYR A 161 7.62 6.53 7.05
CA TYR A 161 6.80 6.54 8.26
C TYR A 161 7.34 7.49 9.35
N LEU A 162 8.40 8.26 9.07
CA LEU A 162 8.93 9.29 9.97
C LEU A 162 9.43 8.76 11.33
N MET A 163 9.77 7.47 11.42
CA MET A 163 10.25 6.82 12.64
C MET A 163 11.48 7.50 13.25
N GLN A 164 12.33 8.10 12.41
CA GLN A 164 13.52 8.84 12.82
C GLN A 164 13.23 10.12 13.61
N TYR A 165 11.99 10.62 13.63
CA TYR A 165 11.61 11.84 14.35
C TYR A 165 10.95 11.58 15.70
N TYR A 166 10.58 10.34 16.03
CA TYR A 166 10.02 10.01 17.33
C TYR A 166 11.09 10.10 18.43
N GLN A 167 10.94 11.07 19.33
CA GLN A 167 11.82 11.28 20.48
C GLN A 167 11.48 10.34 21.66
N HIS A 168 10.19 10.05 21.83
CA HIS A 168 9.68 9.20 22.91
C HIS A 168 8.71 8.13 22.36
N PRO A 169 9.17 7.28 21.43
CA PRO A 169 8.29 6.31 20.76
C PRO A 169 7.66 5.35 21.77
N GLN A 170 6.37 5.05 21.57
CA GLN A 170 5.63 4.11 22.41
C GLN A 170 5.12 2.91 21.61
N ASN A 171 4.94 1.79 22.30
CA ASN A 171 4.12 0.70 21.79
C ASN A 171 2.65 1.10 21.87
N VAL A 172 1.88 0.77 20.83
CA VAL A 172 0.44 1.03 20.83
C VAL A 172 -0.23 0.07 21.82
N ASN A 173 -1.20 0.58 22.60
CA ASN A 173 -2.04 -0.24 23.44
C ASN A 173 -2.91 -1.15 22.55
N ILE A 174 -2.62 -2.45 22.57
CA ILE A 174 -3.26 -3.41 21.67
C ILE A 174 -4.76 -3.53 21.95
N GLN A 175 -5.20 -3.44 23.21
CA GLN A 175 -6.63 -3.51 23.52
C GLN A 175 -7.39 -2.30 23.00
N TYR A 176 -6.82 -1.11 23.09
CA TYR A 176 -7.42 0.09 22.50
C TYR A 176 -7.48 -0.03 20.97
N LEU A 177 -6.40 -0.49 20.34
CA LEU A 177 -6.36 -0.68 18.89
C LEU A 177 -7.39 -1.72 18.41
N LYS A 178 -7.62 -2.80 19.18
CA LYS A 178 -8.72 -3.74 18.90
C LYS A 178 -10.08 -3.05 18.89
N ASN A 179 -10.37 -2.16 19.84
CA ASN A 179 -11.64 -1.45 19.86
C ASN A 179 -11.84 -0.59 18.59
N VAL A 180 -10.77 0.06 18.11
CA VAL A 180 -10.77 0.82 16.85
C VAL A 180 -11.05 -0.10 15.66
N LEU A 181 -10.34 -1.23 15.58
CA LEU A 181 -10.49 -2.19 14.48
C LEU A 181 -11.87 -2.85 14.50
N ASP A 182 -12.40 -3.21 15.66
CA ASP A 182 -13.73 -3.79 15.80
C ASP A 182 -14.82 -2.80 15.37
N ARG A 183 -14.68 -1.52 15.72
CA ARG A 183 -15.57 -0.45 15.23
C ARG A 183 -15.51 -0.31 13.72
N LEU A 184 -14.30 -0.28 13.13
CA LEU A 184 -14.13 -0.23 11.68
C LEU A 184 -14.76 -1.47 11.00
N LEU A 185 -14.47 -2.67 11.51
CA LEU A 185 -15.00 -3.93 11.00
C LEU A 185 -16.53 -4.04 11.17
N SER A 186 -17.14 -3.27 12.07
CA SER A 186 -18.61 -3.21 12.18
C SER A 186 -19.27 -2.49 10.99
N VAL A 187 -18.56 -1.57 10.32
CA VAL A 187 -19.10 -0.74 9.23
C VAL A 187 -18.59 -1.11 7.84
N VAL A 188 -17.42 -1.76 7.74
CA VAL A 188 -16.89 -2.29 6.47
C VAL A 188 -17.38 -3.72 6.22
N ASP A 189 -17.41 -4.11 4.95
CA ASP A 189 -17.83 -5.44 4.51
C ASP A 189 -16.65 -6.42 4.43
N ARG A 190 -15.45 -5.92 4.06
CA ARG A 190 -14.24 -6.72 3.93
C ARG A 190 -12.99 -5.85 4.05
N VAL A 191 -11.94 -6.38 4.67
CA VAL A 191 -10.57 -5.88 4.56
C VAL A 191 -9.70 -7.01 4.03
N SER A 192 -9.22 -6.88 2.79
CA SER A 192 -8.52 -7.98 2.11
C SER A 192 -7.13 -8.24 2.70
N GLU A 193 -6.48 -7.22 3.24
CA GLU A 193 -5.16 -7.32 3.88
C GLU A 193 -5.09 -6.45 5.13
N PHE A 194 -4.82 -7.09 6.27
CA PHE A 194 -4.35 -6.44 7.49
C PHE A 194 -2.83 -6.43 7.47
N ARG A 195 -2.26 -5.25 7.22
CA ARG A 195 -0.82 -5.06 7.24
C ARG A 195 -0.38 -4.56 8.61
N LEU A 196 0.10 -5.46 9.46
CA LEU A 196 0.64 -5.14 10.77
C LEU A 196 2.07 -4.65 10.62
N LEU A 197 2.30 -3.39 11.00
CA LEU A 197 3.60 -2.74 10.87
C LEU A 197 3.84 -1.76 12.02
N GLY A 198 4.98 -1.10 12.03
CA GLY A 198 5.28 -0.05 12.99
C GLY A 198 6.59 0.62 12.66
N GLY A 199 7.27 1.10 13.70
CA GLY A 199 8.73 1.17 13.64
C GLY A 199 9.32 -0.24 13.47
N GLU A 200 9.07 -1.13 14.44
CA GLU A 200 9.35 -2.56 14.35
C GLU A 200 8.24 -3.33 15.08
N PRO A 201 7.37 -4.10 14.38
CA PRO A 201 6.21 -4.72 14.99
C PRO A 201 6.55 -5.70 16.11
N PHE A 202 7.67 -6.42 16.04
CA PHE A 202 8.05 -7.39 17.07
C PHE A 202 8.56 -6.75 18.37
N LEU A 203 8.70 -5.43 18.45
CA LEU A 203 8.91 -4.73 19.72
C LEU A 203 7.63 -4.67 20.58
N ASN A 204 6.45 -4.77 19.96
CA ASN A 204 5.20 -4.89 20.70
C ASN A 204 4.94 -6.35 21.07
N GLN A 205 5.28 -6.73 22.30
CA GLN A 205 5.14 -8.11 22.79
C GLN A 205 3.68 -8.59 22.89
N GLU A 206 2.71 -7.70 22.72
CA GLU A 206 1.29 -8.02 22.68
C GLU A 206 0.74 -8.19 21.26
N LEU A 207 1.59 -8.11 20.23
CA LEU A 207 1.20 -8.26 18.82
C LEU A 207 0.39 -9.54 18.55
N TYR A 208 0.72 -10.64 19.23
CA TYR A 208 0.02 -11.91 19.14
C TYR A 208 -1.50 -11.76 19.36
N LYS A 209 -1.92 -10.83 20.23
CA LYS A 209 -3.35 -10.59 20.52
C LYS A 209 -4.13 -10.03 19.32
N LEU A 210 -3.48 -9.30 18.41
CA LEU A 210 -4.11 -8.86 17.17
C LEU A 210 -4.20 -10.01 16.17
N ILE A 211 -3.12 -10.76 16.01
CA ILE A 211 -3.08 -11.90 15.08
C ILE A 211 -4.14 -12.92 15.48
N ASP A 212 -4.16 -13.34 16.74
CA ASP A 212 -5.11 -14.32 17.27
C ASP A 212 -6.58 -13.85 17.19
N ALA A 213 -6.82 -12.54 17.30
CA ALA A 213 -8.16 -11.98 17.22
C ALA A 213 -8.72 -11.97 15.78
N TYR A 214 -7.85 -11.81 14.77
CA TYR A 214 -8.29 -11.50 13.42
C TYR A 214 -7.94 -12.56 12.37
N TYR A 215 -7.07 -13.54 12.65
CA TYR A 215 -6.65 -14.53 11.63
C TYR A 215 -7.83 -15.33 11.05
N ASN A 216 -8.88 -15.60 11.83
CA ASN A 216 -10.07 -16.30 11.33
C ASN A 216 -11.31 -15.40 11.28
N HIS A 217 -11.13 -14.08 11.27
CA HIS A 217 -12.25 -13.15 11.25
C HIS A 217 -12.87 -13.11 9.85
N ALA A 218 -14.18 -13.32 9.73
CA ALA A 218 -14.88 -13.45 8.44
C ALA A 218 -14.69 -12.25 7.49
N LYS A 219 -14.45 -11.06 8.04
CA LYS A 219 -14.21 -9.83 7.27
C LYS A 219 -12.73 -9.53 6.99
N VAL A 220 -11.80 -10.34 7.48
CA VAL A 220 -10.35 -10.13 7.29
C VAL A 220 -9.81 -11.21 6.34
N GLY A 221 -9.03 -10.79 5.35
CA GLY A 221 -8.34 -11.69 4.43
C GLY A 221 -7.01 -12.18 4.98
N ILE A 222 -5.92 -11.68 4.41
CA ILE A 222 -4.56 -12.02 4.84
C ILE A 222 -4.08 -11.07 5.94
N ILE A 223 -3.23 -11.57 6.84
CA ILE A 223 -2.51 -10.76 7.82
C ILE A 223 -1.02 -10.76 7.43
N ASP A 224 -0.53 -9.62 6.98
CA ASP A 224 0.86 -9.42 6.56
C ASP A 224 1.61 -8.66 7.66
N ILE A 225 2.69 -9.24 8.21
CA ILE A 225 3.56 -8.60 9.20
C ILE A 225 4.79 -8.07 8.50
N HIS A 226 5.03 -6.74 8.55
CA HIS A 226 6.21 -6.13 7.94
C HIS A 226 7.26 -5.78 8.99
N THR A 227 8.39 -6.47 8.97
CA THR A 227 9.51 -6.30 9.92
C THR A 227 10.79 -5.82 9.21
N ASN A 228 11.62 -5.08 9.94
CA ASN A 228 12.95 -4.68 9.50
C ASN A 228 14.02 -5.79 9.74
N GLY A 229 13.60 -6.93 10.32
CA GLY A 229 14.44 -8.11 10.50
C GLY A 229 15.38 -8.07 11.71
N THR A 230 15.28 -7.07 12.60
CA THR A 230 16.23 -6.89 13.71
C THR A 230 15.83 -7.59 15.02
N ILE A 231 14.57 -8.00 15.17
CA ILE A 231 14.04 -8.60 16.40
C ILE A 231 13.61 -10.05 16.16
N ILE A 232 14.01 -10.96 17.07
CA ILE A 232 13.42 -12.30 17.12
C ILE A 232 12.10 -12.21 17.91
N PRO A 233 10.96 -12.61 17.32
CA PRO A 233 9.68 -12.61 18.03
C PRO A 233 9.70 -13.60 19.21
N THR A 234 8.89 -13.31 20.24
CA THR A 234 8.70 -14.24 21.36
C THR A 234 7.93 -15.49 20.94
N GLN A 235 7.99 -16.54 21.76
CA GLN A 235 7.30 -17.81 21.48
C GLN A 235 5.79 -17.62 21.22
N ARG A 236 5.12 -16.74 21.98
CA ARG A 236 3.70 -16.44 21.76
C ARG A 236 3.43 -15.87 20.37
N ILE A 237 4.27 -14.94 19.92
CA ILE A 237 4.15 -14.37 18.57
C ILE A 237 4.46 -15.46 17.52
N LEU A 238 5.51 -16.26 17.71
CA LEU A 238 5.84 -17.36 16.80
C LEU A 238 4.68 -18.34 16.62
N ASP A 239 3.95 -18.65 17.69
CA ASP A 239 2.80 -19.55 17.61
C ASP A 239 1.65 -18.92 16.81
N SER A 240 1.36 -17.63 17.00
CA SER A 240 0.36 -16.90 16.20
C SER A 240 0.75 -16.74 14.72
N LEU A 241 2.04 -16.74 14.38
CA LEU A 241 2.51 -16.60 12.99
C LEU A 241 2.28 -17.86 12.14
N LYS A 242 1.89 -18.99 12.73
CA LYS A 242 1.74 -20.29 12.05
C LYS A 242 0.43 -20.44 11.28
N HIS A 243 -0.49 -19.47 11.34
CA HIS A 243 -1.77 -19.56 10.64
C HIS A 243 -1.61 -19.42 9.12
N ASP A 244 -2.42 -20.17 8.36
CA ASP A 244 -2.36 -20.27 6.90
C ASP A 244 -2.61 -18.96 6.15
N ASN A 245 -3.20 -17.95 6.80
CA ASN A 245 -3.41 -16.62 6.24
C ASN A 245 -2.54 -15.54 6.89
N VAL A 246 -1.51 -15.93 7.66
CA VAL A 246 -0.52 -15.02 8.22
C VAL A 246 0.79 -15.16 7.44
N VAL A 247 1.41 -14.03 7.05
CA VAL A 247 2.67 -13.98 6.29
C VAL A 247 3.60 -12.95 6.91
N VAL A 248 4.89 -13.27 7.02
CA VAL A 248 5.91 -12.30 7.45
C VAL A 248 6.70 -11.78 6.26
N HIS A 249 6.74 -10.47 6.06
CA HIS A 249 7.61 -9.80 5.09
C HIS A 249 8.80 -9.18 5.81
N ILE A 250 9.99 -9.72 5.55
CA ILE A 250 11.26 -9.24 6.10
C ILE A 250 11.92 -8.31 5.09
N SER A 251 12.21 -7.08 5.53
CA SER A 251 13.07 -6.17 4.77
C SER A 251 14.53 -6.48 5.07
N ASP A 252 15.24 -7.03 4.09
CA ASP A 252 16.64 -7.42 4.21
C ASP A 252 17.55 -6.22 3.93
N TYR A 253 17.91 -5.52 5.00
CA TYR A 253 18.87 -4.43 4.98
C TYR A 253 20.24 -4.95 5.41
N ASP A 254 21.31 -4.36 4.87
CA ASP A 254 22.69 -4.73 5.25
C ASP A 254 22.90 -4.66 6.78
N VAL A 255 22.25 -3.72 7.46
CA VAL A 255 22.32 -3.53 8.91
C VAL A 255 21.67 -4.65 9.73
N SER A 256 20.73 -5.41 9.16
CA SER A 256 19.99 -6.49 9.83
C SER A 256 20.30 -7.89 9.29
N LYS A 257 21.17 -8.02 8.27
CA LYS A 257 21.45 -9.25 7.53
C LYS A 257 21.67 -10.50 8.39
N ASN A 258 22.53 -10.43 9.42
CA ASN A 258 22.80 -11.57 10.30
C ASN A 258 21.54 -12.04 11.05
N LYS A 259 20.68 -11.09 11.42
CA LYS A 259 19.44 -11.35 12.14
C LYS A 259 18.35 -11.85 11.20
N THR A 260 18.29 -11.33 9.98
CA THR A 260 17.46 -11.85 8.89
C THR A 260 17.73 -13.33 8.65
N GLU A 261 19.00 -13.76 8.59
CA GLU A 261 19.33 -15.18 8.44
C GLU A 261 18.88 -16.04 9.64
N GLN A 262 18.97 -15.53 10.86
CA GLN A 262 18.42 -16.21 12.03
C GLN A 262 16.90 -16.35 11.95
N LEU A 263 16.20 -15.30 11.50
CA LEU A 263 14.75 -15.32 11.33
C LEU A 263 14.32 -16.33 10.27
N LYS A 264 15.04 -16.41 9.14
CA LYS A 264 14.77 -17.41 8.09
C LYS A 264 14.82 -18.83 8.65
N ILE A 265 15.93 -19.19 9.30
CA ILE A 265 16.10 -20.51 9.92
C ILE A 265 15.00 -20.77 10.96
N LEU A 266 14.67 -19.76 11.78
CA LEU A 266 13.64 -19.88 12.80
C LEU A 266 12.25 -20.11 12.17
N PHE A 267 11.92 -19.38 11.11
CA PHE A 267 10.63 -19.49 10.42
C PHE A 267 10.52 -20.80 9.65
N ASP A 268 11.58 -21.24 8.97
CA ASP A 268 11.65 -22.56 8.32
C ASP A 268 11.40 -23.69 9.33
N ASN A 269 12.08 -23.65 10.49
CA ASN A 269 11.93 -24.66 11.55
C ASN A 269 10.54 -24.66 12.21
N ASN A 270 9.78 -23.57 12.08
CA ASN A 270 8.44 -23.44 12.66
C ASN A 270 7.32 -23.50 11.62
N SER A 271 7.64 -23.78 10.35
CA SER A 271 6.69 -23.77 9.23
C SER A 271 5.92 -22.44 9.09
N ILE A 272 6.60 -21.32 9.37
CA ILE A 272 6.02 -19.98 9.22
C ILE A 272 6.23 -19.52 7.78
N ARG A 273 5.18 -18.97 7.15
CA ARG A 273 5.28 -18.41 5.79
C ARG A 273 5.91 -17.02 5.85
N TYR A 274 6.94 -16.82 5.03
CA TYR A 274 7.62 -15.53 4.97
C TYR A 274 8.19 -15.22 3.58
N PHE A 275 8.42 -13.93 3.34
CA PHE A 275 9.12 -13.40 2.17
C PHE A 275 10.25 -12.47 2.61
N VAL A 276 11.40 -12.58 1.98
CA VAL A 276 12.56 -11.74 2.27
C VAL A 276 12.83 -10.85 1.06
N ARG A 277 12.70 -9.54 1.23
CA ARG A 277 12.95 -8.58 0.16
C ARG A 277 14.17 -7.74 0.49
N LYS A 278 15.15 -7.77 -0.41
CA LYS A 278 16.24 -6.80 -0.41
C LYS A 278 15.76 -5.45 -0.95
N TYR A 279 16.18 -4.37 -0.31
CA TYR A 279 15.95 -3.00 -0.75
C TYR A 279 17.30 -2.31 -0.93
N ASP A 280 17.68 -2.02 -2.17
CA ASP A 280 18.86 -1.19 -2.46
C ASP A 280 18.48 0.31 -2.39
N THR A 281 17.29 0.66 -2.87
CA THR A 281 16.76 2.02 -2.86
C THR A 281 15.29 2.09 -2.40
N TRP A 282 14.87 3.29 -2.00
CA TRP A 282 13.48 3.66 -1.71
C TRP A 282 13.07 4.90 -2.50
N ASN A 283 11.77 5.07 -2.68
CA ASN A 283 11.21 6.34 -3.15
C ASN A 283 11.50 7.45 -2.13
N CYS A 284 12.07 8.56 -2.58
CA CYS A 284 12.25 9.75 -1.77
C CYS A 284 10.94 10.54 -1.67
N TYR A 285 10.50 10.79 -0.44
CA TYR A 285 9.36 11.68 -0.15
C TYR A 285 9.81 13.04 0.41
N GLY A 286 11.12 13.27 0.49
CA GLY A 286 11.76 14.50 0.96
C GLY A 286 11.55 14.76 2.45
N ILE A 287 12.17 15.82 2.97
CA ILE A 287 11.81 16.35 4.28
C ILE A 287 10.40 16.95 4.23
N LEU A 288 9.68 16.87 5.35
CA LEU A 288 8.41 17.59 5.50
C LEU A 288 8.72 19.07 5.64
N GLN A 289 8.13 19.87 4.77
CA GLN A 289 8.25 21.33 4.75
C GLN A 289 7.10 21.86 3.92
N ASP A 290 6.40 22.91 4.37
CA ASP A 290 5.41 23.56 3.52
C ASP A 290 6.09 24.12 2.26
N ARG A 291 5.61 23.67 1.09
CA ARG A 291 6.20 24.00 -0.20
C ARG A 291 5.47 25.16 -0.89
N GLY A 292 4.41 25.69 -0.28
CA GLY A 292 3.60 26.74 -0.89
C GLY A 292 2.91 26.29 -2.18
N TYR A 293 2.67 24.98 -2.35
CA TYR A 293 2.00 24.44 -3.54
C TYR A 293 0.61 25.06 -3.72
N SER A 294 0.24 25.37 -4.96
CA SER A 294 -1.14 25.62 -5.35
C SER A 294 -2.00 24.36 -5.18
N GLU A 295 -3.33 24.50 -5.27
CA GLU A 295 -4.23 23.35 -5.25
C GLU A 295 -3.96 22.39 -6.41
N GLU A 296 -3.64 22.92 -7.60
CA GLU A 296 -3.31 22.12 -8.79
C GLU A 296 -2.01 21.32 -8.58
N GLU A 297 -1.00 21.93 -7.97
CA GLU A 297 0.26 21.25 -7.64
C GLU A 297 0.07 20.18 -6.56
N ALA A 298 -0.70 20.47 -5.51
CA ALA A 298 -1.01 19.48 -4.48
C ALA A 298 -1.82 18.30 -5.06
N GLN A 299 -2.78 18.58 -5.94
CA GLN A 299 -3.51 17.57 -6.69
C GLN A 299 -2.59 16.73 -7.56
N ARG A 300 -1.66 17.35 -8.28
CA ARG A 300 -0.65 16.66 -9.07
C ARG A 300 0.21 15.73 -8.21
N MET A 301 0.68 16.19 -7.04
CA MET A 301 1.46 15.38 -6.09
C MET A 301 0.66 14.19 -5.59
N PHE A 302 -0.61 14.39 -5.26
CA PHE A 302 -1.49 13.30 -4.84
C PHE A 302 -1.69 12.28 -5.95
N THR A 303 -2.08 12.73 -7.16
CA THR A 303 -2.44 11.86 -8.30
C THR A 303 -1.34 10.87 -8.67
N TYR A 304 -0.08 11.30 -8.57
CA TYR A 304 1.08 10.50 -8.99
C TYR A 304 1.84 9.84 -7.81
N CYS A 305 1.38 10.04 -6.57
CA CYS A 305 1.98 9.43 -5.39
C CYS A 305 1.72 7.92 -5.30
N SER A 306 2.79 7.13 -5.21
CA SER A 306 2.71 5.68 -5.04
C SER A 306 2.09 5.23 -3.70
N ALA A 307 2.02 6.12 -2.71
CA ALA A 307 1.54 5.82 -1.35
C ALA A 307 0.13 6.35 -1.06
N ARG A 308 -0.59 6.91 -2.06
CA ARG A 308 -1.87 7.63 -1.84
C ARG A 308 -3.04 6.76 -1.39
N ASN A 309 -2.95 5.44 -1.60
CA ASN A 309 -3.92 4.44 -1.14
C ASN A 309 -3.29 3.45 -0.14
N CYS A 310 -2.33 3.92 0.67
CA CYS A 310 -1.81 3.18 1.82
C CYS A 310 -2.62 3.54 3.06
N TYR A 311 -3.89 3.11 3.08
CA TYR A 311 -4.81 3.42 4.18
C TYR A 311 -4.21 2.98 5.52
N THR A 312 -4.10 3.89 6.47
CA THR A 312 -3.32 3.69 7.71
C THR A 312 -4.18 4.02 8.93
N ILE A 313 -4.25 3.08 9.87
CA ILE A 313 -4.77 3.31 11.22
C ILE A 313 -3.63 3.85 12.08
N LYS A 314 -3.82 5.06 12.61
CA LYS A 314 -2.96 5.65 13.63
C LYS A 314 -3.85 6.17 14.76
N LYS A 315 -3.72 5.55 15.94
CA LYS A 315 -4.66 5.72 17.06
C LYS A 315 -6.09 5.33 16.63
N ASP A 316 -7.03 6.24 16.71
CA ASP A 316 -8.45 6.13 16.37
C ASP A 316 -8.81 6.70 14.99
N LYS A 317 -7.82 7.15 14.21
CA LYS A 317 -8.03 7.81 12.92
C LYS A 317 -7.60 6.92 11.75
N LEU A 318 -8.41 6.90 10.70
CA LEU A 318 -8.11 6.30 9.39
C LEU A 318 -7.57 7.38 8.44
N TYR A 319 -6.31 7.25 8.04
CA TYR A 319 -5.65 8.12 7.05
C TYR A 319 -5.53 7.41 5.70
N ARG A 320 -5.33 8.16 4.60
CA ARG A 320 -4.99 7.56 3.29
C ARG A 320 -3.50 7.35 3.04
N CYS A 321 -2.68 8.04 3.83
CA CYS A 321 -1.23 8.07 3.67
C CYS A 321 -0.55 7.89 5.03
N PRO A 322 0.40 6.93 5.17
CA PRO A 322 1.11 6.74 6.43
C PRO A 322 1.96 7.96 6.80
N ARG A 323 2.49 8.67 5.80
CA ARG A 323 3.29 9.88 6.03
C ARG A 323 2.44 11.01 6.60
N SER A 324 1.20 11.18 6.11
CA SER A 324 0.22 12.10 6.69
C SER A 324 -0.09 11.72 8.15
N ALA A 325 -0.39 10.43 8.41
CA ALA A 325 -0.69 9.93 9.75
C ALA A 325 0.42 10.21 10.77
N HIS A 326 1.67 9.91 10.42
CA HIS A 326 2.81 10.14 11.30
C HIS A 326 3.18 11.63 11.43
N ALA A 327 3.05 12.42 10.35
CA ALA A 327 3.33 13.85 10.39
C ALA A 327 2.38 14.58 11.35
N THR A 328 1.09 14.25 11.31
CA THR A 328 0.08 14.78 12.22
C THR A 328 0.37 14.38 13.66
N GLU A 329 0.69 13.10 13.91
CA GLU A 329 1.02 12.61 15.26
C GLU A 329 2.25 13.32 15.85
N LEU A 330 3.29 13.52 15.05
CA LEU A 330 4.51 14.20 15.43
C LEU A 330 4.35 15.73 15.50
N LYS A 331 3.17 16.27 15.15
CA LYS A 331 2.89 17.71 15.05
C LYS A 331 3.85 18.45 14.10
N MET A 332 4.34 17.75 13.07
CA MET A 332 5.20 18.32 12.03
C MET A 332 4.40 19.09 10.96
N ILE A 333 3.09 18.86 10.92
CA ILE A 333 2.13 19.57 10.08
C ILE A 333 0.88 19.91 10.92
N PRO A 334 0.05 20.88 10.51
CA PRO A 334 -1.24 21.15 11.14
C PRO A 334 -2.16 19.92 11.14
N ASP A 335 -3.05 19.81 12.14
CA ASP A 335 -4.05 18.75 12.22
C ASP A 335 -5.21 19.05 11.24
N TYR A 336 -5.10 18.54 10.02
CA TYR A 336 -6.12 18.68 8.99
C TYR A 336 -7.20 17.61 9.13
N ALA A 337 -8.36 17.99 9.65
CA ALA A 337 -9.49 17.07 9.84
C ALA A 337 -10.02 16.45 8.53
N SER A 338 -9.73 17.04 7.38
CA SER A 338 -10.06 16.48 6.06
C SER A 338 -9.10 15.38 5.59
N ASP A 339 -7.95 15.19 6.25
CA ASP A 339 -6.94 14.19 5.86
C ASP A 339 -7.19 12.81 6.51
N TYR A 340 -8.19 12.68 7.39
CA TYR A 340 -8.54 11.43 8.06
C TYR A 340 -10.04 11.30 8.37
N VAL A 341 -10.47 10.09 8.70
CA VAL A 341 -11.76 9.79 9.32
C VAL A 341 -11.52 9.34 10.77
N ASP A 342 -12.16 10.01 11.73
CA ASP A 342 -12.16 9.59 13.13
C ASP A 342 -13.15 8.42 13.33
N ILE A 343 -12.62 7.25 13.69
CA ILE A 343 -13.37 5.99 13.76
C ILE A 343 -14.17 5.90 15.07
N LEU A 344 -13.63 6.45 16.16
CA LEU A 344 -14.23 6.37 17.50
C LEU A 344 -14.99 7.64 17.87
N LYS A 345 -15.30 8.51 16.91
CA LYS A 345 -16.11 9.70 17.16
C LYS A 345 -17.52 9.32 17.63
N ASP A 346 -17.77 9.45 18.94
CA ASP A 346 -19.02 9.06 19.60
C ASP A 346 -20.29 9.67 18.98
N SER A 347 -20.17 10.86 18.39
CA SER A 347 -21.30 11.57 17.77
C SER A 347 -21.70 11.02 16.39
N VAL A 348 -21.05 9.97 15.89
CA VAL A 348 -21.25 9.45 14.53
C VAL A 348 -21.80 8.02 14.61
N SER A 349 -22.97 7.79 14.01
CA SER A 349 -23.57 6.46 13.88
C SER A 349 -22.74 5.54 12.97
N ASN A 350 -23.03 4.24 12.98
CA ASN A 350 -22.36 3.29 12.11
C ASN A 350 -22.65 3.57 10.63
N GLU A 351 -23.88 3.97 10.31
CA GLU A 351 -24.31 4.33 8.96
C GLU A 351 -23.56 5.57 8.45
N GLU A 352 -23.47 6.62 9.27
CA GLU A 352 -22.72 7.83 8.93
C GLU A 352 -21.21 7.54 8.80
N LEU A 353 -20.65 6.73 9.69
CA LEU A 353 -19.25 6.32 9.61
C LEU A 353 -18.97 5.55 8.32
N LYS A 354 -19.87 4.63 7.92
CA LYS A 354 -19.76 3.91 6.65
C LYS A 354 -19.73 4.88 5.46
N ILE A 355 -20.61 5.89 5.44
CA ILE A 355 -20.67 6.91 4.38
C ILE A 355 -19.38 7.74 4.36
N HIS A 356 -18.91 8.21 5.53
CA HIS A 356 -17.68 8.99 5.63
C HIS A 356 -16.48 8.22 5.11
N ILE A 357 -16.30 6.97 5.53
CA ILE A 357 -15.22 6.12 5.05
C ILE A 357 -15.36 5.90 3.54
N LYS A 358 -16.55 5.55 3.05
CA LYS A 358 -16.77 5.33 1.61
C LYS A 358 -16.36 6.55 0.77
N ASN A 359 -16.81 7.75 1.15
CA ASN A 359 -16.47 9.00 0.47
C ASN A 359 -14.96 9.30 0.57
N PHE A 360 -14.36 9.01 1.71
CA PHE A 360 -12.93 9.22 1.94
C PHE A 360 -12.05 8.31 1.07
N LEU A 361 -12.43 7.03 0.93
CA LEU A 361 -11.70 6.08 0.08
C LEU A 361 -11.88 6.34 -1.42
N SER A 362 -13.05 6.84 -1.83
CA SER A 362 -13.37 7.11 -3.24
C SER A 362 -12.94 8.49 -3.74
N SER A 363 -12.59 9.41 -2.83
CA SER A 363 -12.13 10.75 -3.20
C SER A 363 -10.88 10.69 -4.07
N ASP A 364 -10.82 11.49 -5.13
CA ASP A 364 -9.59 11.74 -5.89
C ASP A 364 -8.96 13.09 -5.52
N HIS A 365 -9.47 13.76 -4.46
CA HIS A 365 -8.91 15.02 -3.97
C HIS A 365 -7.65 14.79 -3.15
N TYR A 366 -6.70 15.72 -3.25
CA TYR A 366 -5.46 15.67 -2.49
C TYR A 366 -5.67 15.76 -0.97
N LEU A 367 -4.68 15.27 -0.21
CA LEU A 367 -4.56 15.48 1.23
C LEU A 367 -3.79 16.78 1.48
N ASN A 368 -4.14 17.56 2.49
CA ASN A 368 -3.37 18.76 2.84
C ASN A 368 -1.90 18.44 3.13
N ALA A 369 -1.62 17.26 3.71
CA ALA A 369 -0.27 16.74 3.88
C ALA A 369 0.55 16.62 2.57
N CYS A 370 -0.10 16.54 1.39
CA CYS A 370 0.59 16.53 0.10
C CYS A 370 1.38 17.83 -0.16
N ARG A 371 0.99 18.96 0.45
CA ARG A 371 1.70 20.25 0.37
C ARG A 371 3.08 20.22 1.02
N TYR A 372 3.34 19.21 1.85
CA TYR A 372 4.57 19.09 2.63
C TYR A 372 5.55 18.07 2.06
N CYS A 373 5.14 17.30 1.05
CA CYS A 373 5.92 16.21 0.47
C CYS A 373 6.44 16.59 -0.92
N ILE A 374 7.46 15.89 -1.40
CA ILE A 374 7.88 15.96 -2.82
C ILE A 374 7.33 14.78 -3.64
N SER A 375 6.26 14.12 -3.17
CA SER A 375 5.92 12.78 -3.66
C SER A 375 5.60 12.78 -5.16
N ALA A 376 6.48 12.11 -5.90
CA ALA A 376 6.29 11.43 -7.17
C ALA A 376 5.38 12.14 -8.19
N GLY A 377 6.03 12.94 -9.03
CA GLY A 377 5.70 13.36 -10.39
C GLY A 377 7.01 13.96 -10.95
N ALA A 378 7.33 13.75 -12.22
CA ALA A 378 8.59 14.05 -12.92
C ALA A 378 9.97 13.68 -12.26
N GLU A 379 10.18 13.68 -10.94
CA GLU A 379 11.47 13.39 -10.30
C GLU A 379 11.28 12.61 -9.00
N VAL A 380 10.83 11.35 -9.10
CA VAL A 380 11.02 10.41 -7.99
C VAL A 380 12.52 10.18 -7.89
N THR A 381 13.17 10.91 -6.99
CA THR A 381 14.54 10.62 -6.62
C THR A 381 14.52 9.34 -5.79
N GLU A 382 15.41 8.42 -6.13
CA GLU A 382 15.66 7.25 -5.28
C GLU A 382 16.70 7.62 -4.23
N VAL A 383 16.46 7.21 -2.99
CA VAL A 383 17.44 7.30 -1.90
C VAL A 383 17.92 5.91 -1.55
N LYS A 384 19.16 5.80 -1.08
CA LYS A 384 19.67 4.53 -0.59
C LYS A 384 18.83 4.07 0.60
N ALA A 385 18.37 2.82 0.56
CA ALA A 385 17.54 2.27 1.62
C ALA A 385 18.31 2.17 2.94
N ALA A 386 17.59 2.40 4.04
CA ALA A 386 18.05 2.17 5.41
C ALA A 386 19.38 2.82 5.82
N ILE A 387 19.73 3.99 5.26
CA ILE A 387 20.82 4.83 5.80
C ILE A 387 20.47 5.22 7.23
N GLN A 388 21.33 4.89 8.19
CA GLN A 388 21.08 5.12 9.61
C GLN A 388 21.57 6.50 10.06
N VAL A 389 20.82 7.13 10.96
CA VAL A 389 21.28 8.27 11.77
C VAL A 389 21.62 7.81 13.19
N GLU A 390 22.54 8.52 13.86
CA GLU A 390 23.00 8.13 15.21
C GLU A 390 21.91 8.28 16.27
N LYS A 391 21.13 9.36 16.19
CA LYS A 391 20.08 9.73 17.16
C LYS A 391 18.81 10.11 16.43
N SER A 392 17.68 10.11 17.15
CA SER A 392 16.43 10.65 16.62
C SER A 392 16.64 12.10 16.19
N ILE A 393 16.09 12.44 15.03
CA ILE A 393 16.21 13.77 14.43
C ILE A 393 15.19 14.68 15.11
N GLU A 394 15.66 15.81 15.64
CA GLU A 394 14.77 16.88 16.07
C GLU A 394 14.21 17.57 14.82
N TYR A 395 12.89 17.62 14.69
CA TYR A 395 12.27 18.32 13.59
C TYR A 395 12.34 19.82 13.86
N ILE A 396 12.99 20.55 12.95
CA ILE A 396 13.01 22.01 12.94
C ILE A 396 12.04 22.45 11.85
N ASP A 397 11.00 23.19 12.23
CA ASP A 397 10.08 23.76 11.25
C ASP A 397 10.76 24.93 10.51
N PHE A 398 11.08 24.69 9.23
CA PHE A 398 11.72 25.69 8.37
C PHE A 398 10.76 26.78 7.87
N SER A 399 9.45 26.70 8.19
CA SER A 399 8.47 27.73 7.81
C SER A 399 8.77 29.11 8.42
N PHE A 400 9.46 29.15 9.58
CA PHE A 400 9.80 30.39 10.28
C PHE A 400 11.07 31.10 9.76
N GLU A 401 11.99 30.41 9.07
CA GLU A 401 13.21 31.06 8.55
C GLU A 401 12.90 32.03 7.38
N HIS A 402 11.80 31.81 6.65
CA HIS A 402 11.37 32.73 5.60
C HIS A 402 10.74 34.03 6.14
N ILE A 403 10.24 34.03 7.38
CA ILE A 403 9.66 35.23 8.00
C ILE A 403 10.77 36.16 8.49
N ILE A 404 11.87 35.62 9.01
CA ILE A 404 12.98 36.42 9.54
C ILE A 404 13.81 37.06 8.40
N ARG A 405 13.92 36.41 7.24
CA ARG A 405 14.66 36.97 6.09
C ARG A 405 13.91 38.04 5.31
N ASN A 406 12.59 38.14 5.45
CA ASN A 406 11.76 39.16 4.78
C ASN A 406 11.34 40.30 5.72
N SER A 407 11.81 40.31 6.98
CA SER A 407 11.61 41.43 7.91
C SER A 407 12.81 42.38 8.00
N ASP A 408 13.89 42.06 7.28
CA ASP A 408 15.13 42.85 7.19
C ASP A 408 15.35 43.47 5.78
N GLU A 409 14.32 43.47 4.91
CA GLU A 409 14.20 44.32 3.70
C GLU A 409 13.04 45.30 3.89
#